data_AF-A0A7Y3JG65-F1
#
_entry.id   AF-A0A7Y3JG65-F1
#
_cell.length_a   1.000
_cell.length_b   1.000
_cell.length_c   1.000
_cell.angle_alpha   90.00
_cell.angle_beta   90.00
_cell.angle_gamma   90.00
#
_symmetry.space_group_name_H-M   'P 1'
#
loop_
_entity.id
_entity.type
_entity.pdbx_description
1 polymer ?
#
loop_
_entity_poly.entity_id
_entity_poly.type
_entity_poly.pdbx_seq_one_letter_code
_entity_poly.pdbx_strand_id
1 'polypeptide(L)'
;MAGNFISRTDFFLLALCLGLLAGVFFLTLGVFRLRGRLNQLQNEFQDRLQRSLGQSRSVLLGQVAEHFAPILEGFPFNPKDARFLGQPVDYLVFDGLSDDSQQVQIVFCEIKTGSAGLSAREKALKAAVDAHRVSYRLFRIDTQGKLHDETPASSAHHKV
;
A
#
# COMPACT_ATOMS: atom_id res chain seq x y z
N MET A 1 -18.01 -84.03 -14.38
CA MET A 1 -17.87 -82.58 -14.65
C MET A 1 -19.26 -81.97 -14.63
N ALA A 2 -19.68 -81.38 -13.50
CA ALA A 2 -20.98 -80.72 -13.41
C ALA A 2 -20.83 -79.32 -14.01
N GLY A 3 -21.44 -79.09 -15.17
CA GLY A 3 -21.50 -77.76 -15.77
C GLY A 3 -22.47 -76.90 -14.98
N ASN A 4 -22.01 -75.76 -14.46
CA ASN A 4 -22.86 -74.76 -13.83
C ASN A 4 -23.85 -74.22 -14.87
N PHE A 5 -25.10 -74.68 -14.81
CA PHE A 5 -26.18 -74.20 -15.68
C PHE A 5 -26.72 -72.89 -15.09
N ILE A 6 -26.40 -71.76 -15.73
CA ILE A 6 -26.83 -70.42 -15.31
C ILE A 6 -28.35 -70.34 -15.44
N SER A 7 -29.04 -70.09 -14.33
CA SER A 7 -30.49 -70.00 -14.26
C SER A 7 -30.98 -68.59 -14.61
N ARG A 8 -32.26 -68.46 -15.00
CA ARG A 8 -32.85 -67.16 -15.36
C ARG A 8 -32.78 -66.14 -14.22
N THR A 9 -32.82 -66.59 -12.97
CA THR A 9 -32.64 -65.75 -11.77
C THR A 9 -31.22 -65.19 -11.64
N ASP A 10 -30.21 -65.94 -12.06
CA ASP A 10 -28.81 -65.49 -12.00
C ASP A 10 -28.57 -64.33 -12.96
N PHE A 11 -29.21 -64.35 -14.15
CA PHE A 11 -29.17 -63.22 -15.08
C PHE A 11 -29.82 -61.96 -14.51
N PHE A 12 -30.95 -62.10 -13.81
CA PHE A 12 -31.61 -60.96 -13.15
C PHE A 12 -30.76 -60.37 -12.02
N LEU A 13 -30.13 -61.23 -11.21
CA LEU A 13 -29.24 -60.81 -10.12
C LEU A 13 -27.99 -60.08 -10.67
N LEU A 14 -27.37 -60.60 -11.73
CA LEU A 14 -26.22 -59.96 -12.37
C LEU A 14 -26.58 -58.58 -12.95
N ALA A 15 -27.73 -58.45 -13.61
CA ALA A 15 -28.19 -57.18 -14.15
C ALA A 15 -28.46 -56.14 -13.05
N LEU A 16 -29.07 -56.56 -11.94
CA LEU A 16 -29.30 -55.69 -10.78
C LEU A 16 -27.98 -55.22 -10.16
N CYS A 17 -27.01 -56.13 -9.98
CA CYS A 17 -25.68 -55.79 -9.47
C CYS A 17 -24.95 -54.80 -10.38
N LEU A 18 -25.00 -54.99 -11.71
CA LEU A 18 -24.41 -54.08 -12.68
C LEU A 18 -25.06 -52.68 -12.64
N GLY A 19 -26.38 -52.61 -12.54
CA GLY A 19 -27.11 -51.35 -12.42
C GLY A 19 -26.75 -50.58 -11.14
N LEU A 20 -26.65 -51.28 -10.00
CA LEU A 20 -26.22 -50.68 -8.73
C LEU A 20 -24.77 -50.21 -8.79
N LEU A 21 -23.86 -51.01 -9.37
CA LEU A 21 -22.46 -50.62 -9.55
C LEU A 21 -22.33 -49.38 -10.46
N ALA A 22 -23.06 -49.33 -11.57
CA ALA A 22 -23.08 -48.17 -12.45
C ALA A 22 -23.66 -46.94 -11.73
N GLY A 23 -24.75 -47.09 -10.97
CA GLY A 23 -25.34 -46.01 -10.19
C GLY A 23 -24.38 -45.44 -9.14
N VAL A 24 -23.70 -46.30 -8.39
CA VAL A 24 -22.66 -45.90 -7.43
C VAL A 24 -21.48 -45.22 -8.14
N PHE A 25 -21.06 -45.73 -9.30
CA PHE A 25 -20.00 -45.12 -10.10
C PHE A 25 -20.38 -43.71 -10.58
N PHE A 26 -21.59 -43.52 -11.11
CA PHE A 26 -22.06 -42.19 -11.52
C PHE A 26 -22.22 -41.24 -10.34
N LEU A 27 -22.69 -41.73 -9.18
CA LEU A 27 -22.83 -40.94 -7.97
C LEU A 27 -21.47 -40.49 -7.43
N THR A 28 -20.48 -41.39 -7.37
CA THR A 28 -19.11 -41.04 -6.94
C THR A 28 -18.45 -40.06 -7.91
N LEU A 29 -18.62 -40.22 -9.22
CA LEU A 29 -18.11 -39.30 -10.23
C LEU A 29 -18.78 -37.92 -10.15
N GLY A 30 -20.09 -37.88 -9.89
CA GLY A 30 -20.84 -36.65 -9.64
C GLY A 30 -20.32 -35.90 -8.42
N VAL A 31 -20.19 -36.59 -7.28
CA VAL A 31 -19.64 -36.02 -6.04
C VAL A 31 -18.20 -35.55 -6.24
N PHE A 32 -17.38 -36.31 -6.98
CA PHE A 32 -16.00 -35.91 -7.31
C PHE A 32 -15.95 -34.60 -8.09
N ARG A 33 -16.81 -34.43 -9.10
CA ARG A 33 -16.89 -33.17 -9.87
C ARG A 33 -17.38 -31.99 -9.04
N LEU A 34 -18.37 -32.20 -8.17
CA LEU A 34 -18.86 -31.14 -7.28
C LEU A 34 -17.78 -30.71 -6.29
N ARG A 35 -17.08 -31.66 -5.67
CA ARG A 35 -15.95 -31.39 -4.77
C ARG A 35 -14.82 -30.64 -5.48
N GLY A 36 -14.50 -31.02 -6.71
CA GLY A 36 -13.51 -30.31 -7.53
C GLY A 36 -13.85 -28.83 -7.74
N ARG A 37 -15.10 -28.52 -8.08
CA ARG A 37 -15.57 -27.13 -8.25
C ARG A 37 -15.57 -26.35 -6.94
N LEU A 38 -15.98 -26.97 -5.84
CA LEU A 38 -15.96 -26.33 -4.51
C LEU A 38 -14.54 -25.97 -4.10
N ASN A 39 -13.58 -26.87 -4.32
CA ASN A 39 -12.17 -26.62 -4.00
C ASN A 39 -11.58 -25.49 -4.86
N GLN A 40 -11.91 -25.43 -6.16
CA GLN A 40 -11.49 -24.33 -7.03
C GLN A 40 -12.05 -22.99 -6.56
N LEU A 41 -13.34 -22.93 -6.23
CA LEU A 41 -13.98 -21.72 -5.72
C LEU A 41 -13.38 -21.28 -4.38
N GLN A 42 -13.11 -22.21 -3.47
CA GLN A 42 -12.45 -21.91 -2.19
C GLN A 42 -11.04 -21.35 -2.40
N ASN A 43 -10.24 -21.97 -3.27
CA ASN A 43 -8.89 -21.50 -3.57
C ASN A 43 -8.90 -20.12 -4.23
N GLU A 44 -9.77 -19.89 -5.22
CA GLU A 44 -9.91 -18.57 -5.83
C GLU A 44 -10.36 -17.50 -4.84
N PHE A 45 -11.26 -17.86 -3.91
CA PHE A 45 -11.72 -16.94 -2.87
C PHE A 45 -10.60 -16.61 -1.87
N GLN A 46 -9.81 -17.61 -1.46
CA GLN A 46 -8.64 -17.41 -0.59
C GLN A 46 -7.56 -16.57 -1.27
N ASP A 47 -7.24 -16.85 -2.54
CA ASP A 47 -6.31 -16.06 -3.34
C ASP A 47 -6.75 -14.60 -3.47
N ARG A 48 -8.04 -14.37 -3.76
CA ARG A 48 -8.62 -13.01 -3.85
C ARG A 48 -8.58 -12.31 -2.50
N LEU A 49 -8.89 -13.00 -1.41
CA LEU A 49 -8.78 -12.43 -0.06
C LEU A 49 -7.32 -12.08 0.28
N GLN A 50 -6.37 -12.98 0.04
CA GLN A 50 -4.95 -12.73 0.31
C GLN A 50 -4.42 -11.55 -0.51
N ARG A 51 -4.76 -11.47 -1.80
CA ARG A 51 -4.38 -10.33 -2.65
C ARG A 51 -5.06 -9.03 -2.19
N SER A 52 -6.34 -9.08 -1.85
CA SER A 52 -7.09 -7.91 -1.36
C SER A 52 -6.58 -7.42 -0.01
N LEU A 53 -6.28 -8.32 0.93
CA LEU A 53 -5.68 -7.99 2.23
C LEU A 53 -4.25 -7.46 2.06
N GLY A 54 -3.45 -8.02 1.15
CA GLY A 54 -2.12 -7.54 0.83
C GLY A 54 -2.13 -6.15 0.20
N GLN A 55 -2.99 -5.92 -0.79
CA GLN A 55 -3.14 -4.61 -1.43
C GLN A 55 -3.72 -3.56 -0.48
N SER A 56 -4.79 -3.86 0.25
CA SER A 56 -5.38 -2.93 1.21
C SER A 56 -4.39 -2.58 2.33
N ARG A 57 -3.63 -3.55 2.85
CA ARG A 57 -2.58 -3.30 3.83
C ARG A 57 -1.43 -2.47 3.24
N SER A 58 -1.00 -2.72 2.01
CA SER A 58 0.04 -1.93 1.35
C SER A 58 -0.41 -0.48 1.10
N VAL A 59 -1.67 -0.28 0.72
CA VAL A 59 -2.24 1.06 0.49
C VAL A 59 -2.42 1.79 1.83
N LEU A 60 -2.95 1.12 2.85
CA LEU A 60 -3.08 1.68 4.20
C LEU A 60 -1.71 2.00 4.82
N LEU A 61 -0.72 1.11 4.67
CA LEU A 61 0.65 1.39 5.08
C LEU A 61 1.25 2.55 4.29
N GLY A 62 0.91 2.70 3.00
CA GLY A 62 1.33 3.86 2.22
C GLY A 62 0.78 5.17 2.76
N GLN A 63 -0.54 5.22 2.98
CA GLN A 63 -1.23 6.40 3.52
C GLN A 63 -0.78 6.74 4.95
N VAL A 64 -0.57 5.73 5.80
CA VAL A 64 -0.04 5.93 7.15
C VAL A 64 1.42 6.34 7.08
N ALA A 65 2.24 5.73 6.21
CA ALA A 65 3.65 6.10 6.07
C ALA A 65 3.82 7.55 5.60
N GLU A 66 2.96 8.04 4.71
CA GLU A 66 3.02 9.44 4.26
C GLU A 66 2.70 10.43 5.38
N HIS A 67 1.79 10.11 6.30
CA HIS A 67 1.43 10.99 7.43
C HIS A 67 2.23 10.74 8.71
N PHE A 68 2.88 9.59 8.83
CA PHE A 68 3.64 9.16 9.99
C PHE A 68 5.10 8.83 9.66
N ALA A 69 5.62 9.30 8.53
CA ALA A 69 7.01 9.05 8.13
C ALA A 69 8.03 9.32 9.25
N PRO A 70 7.90 10.39 10.06
CA PRO A 70 8.85 10.67 11.13
C PRO A 70 8.96 9.60 12.21
N ILE A 71 7.94 8.78 12.43
CA ILE A 71 7.98 7.71 13.46
C ILE A 71 8.34 6.34 12.88
N LEU A 72 8.53 6.24 11.57
CA LEU A 72 8.91 4.99 10.93
C LEU A 72 10.40 4.71 11.08
N GLU A 73 10.74 3.42 11.13
CA GLU A 73 12.12 2.96 11.11
C GLU A 73 12.82 3.43 9.83
N GLY A 74 14.01 4.01 9.97
CA GLY A 74 14.80 4.53 8.85
C GLY A 74 14.57 6.00 8.50
N PHE A 75 13.69 6.72 9.19
CA PHE A 75 13.62 8.18 9.05
C PHE A 75 14.90 8.81 9.61
N PRO A 76 15.69 9.55 8.80
CA PRO A 76 17.06 9.92 9.16
C PRO A 76 17.16 11.16 10.07
N PHE A 77 16.03 11.79 10.40
CA PHE A 77 15.99 13.03 11.19
C PHE A 77 15.26 12.84 12.52
N ASN A 78 15.45 13.79 13.44
CA ASN A 78 14.67 13.83 14.67
C ASN A 78 13.18 14.06 14.36
N PRO A 79 12.26 13.20 14.83
CA PRO A 79 10.83 13.37 14.55
C PRO A 79 10.25 14.68 15.10
N LYS A 80 10.86 15.26 16.15
CA LYS A 80 10.46 16.54 16.73
C LYS A 80 10.71 17.72 15.79
N ASP A 81 11.66 17.58 14.87
CA ASP A 81 12.06 18.62 13.92
C ASP A 81 11.31 18.55 12.59
N ALA A 82 10.55 17.49 12.36
CA ALA A 82 9.71 17.35 11.17
C ALA A 82 8.35 18.04 11.36
N ARG A 83 7.96 18.90 10.42
CA ARG A 83 6.63 19.52 10.35
C ARG A 83 5.92 19.08 9.09
N PHE A 84 4.76 18.46 9.27
CA PHE A 84 3.91 18.05 8.15
C PHE A 84 3.28 19.28 7.49
N LEU A 85 3.31 19.33 6.15
CA LEU A 85 2.71 20.35 5.31
C LEU A 85 1.69 19.76 4.31
N GLY A 86 2.04 18.63 3.69
CA GLY A 86 1.27 18.02 2.59
C GLY A 86 1.56 18.64 1.22
N GLN A 87 0.74 18.39 0.19
CA GLN A 87 1.07 18.80 -1.18
C GLN A 87 1.40 20.31 -1.32
N PRO A 88 2.51 20.68 -2.00
CA PRO A 88 3.41 19.86 -2.83
C PRO A 88 4.68 19.31 -2.13
N VAL A 89 4.76 19.34 -0.79
CA VAL A 89 5.85 18.74 0.02
C VAL A 89 5.31 18.19 1.31
N ASP A 90 5.45 16.89 1.54
CA ASP A 90 4.88 16.28 2.75
C ASP A 90 5.45 16.85 4.06
N TYR A 91 6.77 17.05 4.17
CA TYR A 91 7.41 17.56 5.38
C TYR A 91 8.44 18.66 5.12
N LEU A 92 8.51 19.61 6.06
CA LEU A 92 9.65 20.49 6.26
C LEU A 92 10.37 20.07 7.54
N VAL A 93 11.63 19.68 7.43
CA VAL A 93 12.46 19.27 8.57
C VAL A 93 13.43 20.39 8.92
N PHE A 94 13.46 20.78 10.19
CA PHE A 94 14.39 21.76 10.74
C PHE A 94 15.48 21.02 11.53
N ASP A 95 16.34 20.29 10.81
CA ASP A 95 17.32 19.40 11.41
C ASP A 95 18.27 20.16 12.35
N GLY A 96 18.34 19.70 13.61
CA GLY A 96 19.09 20.33 14.70
C GLY A 96 18.33 21.40 15.50
N LEU A 97 17.10 21.78 15.12
CA LEU A 97 16.33 22.82 15.81
C LEU A 97 15.93 22.41 17.24
N SER A 98 15.51 21.16 17.45
CA SER A 98 15.10 20.67 18.77
C SER A 98 16.26 20.46 19.75
N ASP A 99 17.49 20.45 19.27
CA ASP A 99 18.71 20.28 20.06
C ASP A 99 19.39 21.64 20.38
N ASP A 100 18.69 22.76 20.15
CA ASP A 100 19.22 24.14 20.30
C ASP A 100 20.52 24.37 19.50
N SER A 101 20.68 23.66 18.37
CA SER A 101 21.83 23.83 17.48
C SER A 101 21.87 25.24 16.91
N GLN A 102 23.06 25.83 16.88
CA GLN A 102 23.31 27.10 16.17
C GLN A 102 23.34 26.92 14.64
N GLN A 103 23.34 25.67 14.16
CA GLN A 103 23.30 25.32 12.75
C GLN A 103 22.05 24.48 12.50
N VAL A 104 21.04 25.11 11.89
CA VAL A 104 19.79 24.44 11.52
C VAL A 104 19.78 24.25 10.02
N GLN A 105 19.59 23.00 9.57
CA GLN A 105 19.38 22.69 8.17
C GLN A 105 17.88 22.58 7.88
N ILE A 106 17.42 23.27 6.83
CA ILE A 106 16.04 23.16 6.35
C ILE A 106 16.00 22.12 5.23
N VAL A 107 15.28 21.02 5.44
CA VAL A 107 15.12 19.93 4.46
C VAL A 107 13.67 19.85 4.01
N PHE A 108 13.44 19.98 2.70
CA PHE A 108 12.16 19.66 2.08
C PHE A 108 12.10 18.16 1.80
N CYS A 109 11.13 17.47 2.39
CA CYS A 109 11.03 16.03 2.33
C CYS A 109 9.68 15.62 1.74
N GLU A 110 9.75 14.92 0.61
CA GLU A 110 8.59 14.29 -0.03
C GLU A 110 8.65 12.79 0.25
N ILE A 111 7.55 12.22 0.71
CA ILE A 111 7.45 10.79 1.05
C ILE A 111 6.69 10.11 -0.08
N LYS A 112 7.28 9.07 -0.66
CA LYS A 112 6.63 8.23 -1.67
C LYS A 112 6.61 6.79 -1.20
N THR A 113 5.54 6.10 -1.57
CA THR A 113 5.36 4.68 -1.26
C THR A 113 5.40 3.86 -2.55
N GLY A 114 6.01 2.67 -2.48
CA GLY A 114 6.15 1.79 -3.65
C GLY A 114 6.97 2.40 -4.78
N SER A 115 6.44 2.35 -6.01
CA SER A 115 7.09 2.87 -7.23
C SER A 115 6.58 4.25 -7.66
N ALA A 116 5.97 5.01 -6.75
CA ALA A 116 5.42 6.32 -7.05
C ALA A 116 6.55 7.33 -7.34
N GLY A 117 6.48 8.00 -8.49
CA GLY A 117 7.39 9.08 -8.86
C GLY A 117 6.88 10.45 -8.44
N LEU A 118 7.76 11.46 -8.55
CA LEU A 118 7.38 12.85 -8.27
C LEU A 118 6.34 13.39 -9.28
N SER A 119 5.34 14.11 -8.78
CA SER A 119 4.39 14.86 -9.60
C SER A 119 5.06 16.05 -10.30
N ALA A 120 4.39 16.66 -11.29
CA ALA A 120 4.92 17.84 -11.97
C ALA A 120 5.16 19.02 -11.00
N ARG A 121 4.31 19.18 -9.99
CA ARG A 121 4.43 20.23 -8.97
C ARG A 121 5.60 19.97 -8.03
N GLU A 122 5.76 18.73 -7.58
CA GLU A 122 6.90 18.31 -6.74
C GLU A 122 8.24 18.47 -7.48
N LYS A 123 8.30 18.08 -8.76
CA LYS A 123 9.49 18.28 -9.61
C LYS A 123 9.85 19.75 -9.74
N ALA A 124 8.86 20.63 -9.96
CA ALA A 124 9.08 22.06 -10.07
C ALA A 124 9.63 22.66 -8.77
N LEU A 125 9.13 22.19 -7.62
CA LEU A 125 9.66 22.63 -6.33
C LEU A 125 11.06 22.10 -6.07
N LYS A 126 11.32 20.81 -6.32
CA LYS A 126 12.67 20.24 -6.20
C LYS A 126 13.67 21.07 -7.02
N ALA A 127 13.32 21.42 -8.27
CA ALA A 127 14.13 22.27 -9.13
C ALA A 127 14.29 23.72 -8.61
N ALA A 128 13.39 24.22 -7.76
CA ALA A 128 13.55 25.50 -7.08
C ALA A 128 14.53 25.42 -5.92
N VAL A 129 14.45 24.36 -5.11
CA VAL A 129 15.39 24.08 -4.03
C VAL A 129 16.79 23.84 -4.58
N ASP A 130 16.92 22.98 -5.60
CA ASP A 130 18.20 22.67 -6.26
C ASP A 130 18.86 23.92 -6.88
N ALA A 131 18.07 24.92 -7.26
CA ALA A 131 18.55 26.18 -7.83
C ALA A 131 18.69 27.31 -6.79
N HIS A 132 18.67 26.96 -5.50
CA HIS A 132 18.77 27.90 -4.36
C HIS A 132 17.73 29.04 -4.41
N ARG A 133 16.54 28.79 -4.97
CA ARG A 133 15.41 29.74 -4.97
C ARG A 133 14.59 29.61 -3.68
N VAL A 134 15.25 29.71 -2.54
CA VAL A 134 14.66 29.64 -1.20
C VAL A 134 15.09 30.89 -0.42
N SER A 135 14.16 31.56 0.24
CA SER A 135 14.44 32.80 0.98
C SER A 135 13.66 32.86 2.29
N TYR A 136 14.29 33.37 3.34
CA TYR A 136 13.62 33.71 4.59
C TYR A 136 13.08 35.14 4.54
N ARG A 137 11.81 35.33 4.91
CA ARG A 137 11.17 36.66 4.95
C ARG A 137 10.45 36.84 6.28
N LEU A 138 10.65 37.99 6.91
CA LEU A 138 9.97 38.37 8.14
C LEU A 138 8.89 39.39 7.81
N PHE A 139 7.63 39.03 8.03
CA PHE A 139 6.51 39.95 7.93
C PHE A 139 5.91 40.19 9.31
N ARG A 140 5.57 41.44 9.63
CA ARG A 140 4.83 41.80 10.84
C ARG A 140 3.46 42.35 10.47
N ILE A 141 2.45 41.93 11.22
CA ILE A 141 1.07 42.43 11.08
C ILE A 141 0.87 43.54 12.12
N ASP A 142 0.42 44.71 11.69
CA ASP A 142 0.09 45.81 12.60
C ASP A 142 -1.32 45.69 13.19
N THR A 143 -1.68 46.62 14.09
CA THR A 143 -3.00 46.64 14.75
C THR A 143 -4.17 46.91 13.79
N GLN A 144 -3.90 47.30 12.55
CA GLN A 144 -4.89 47.50 11.49
C GLN A 144 -4.96 46.31 10.52
N GLY A 145 -4.18 45.24 10.78
CA GLY A 145 -4.12 44.06 9.93
C GLY A 145 -3.26 44.22 8.69
N LYS A 146 -2.44 45.28 8.59
CA LYS A 146 -1.54 45.49 7.46
C LYS A 146 -0.22 44.75 7.66
N LEU A 147 0.22 44.05 6.62
CA LEU A 147 1.52 43.37 6.56
C LEU A 147 2.63 44.36 6.20
N HIS A 148 3.69 44.34 6.99
CA HIS A 148 4.93 45.08 6.76
C HIS A 148 6.07 44.09 6.62
N ASP A 149 6.88 44.23 5.57
CA ASP A 149 8.08 43.43 5.37
C ASP A 149 9.23 44.03 6.19
N GLU A 150 9.68 43.29 7.19
CA GLU A 150 10.80 43.64 8.06
C GLU A 150 12.06 42.84 7.71
N THR A 151 12.08 42.16 6.56
CA THR A 151 13.27 41.42 6.10
C THR A 151 14.43 42.40 5.89
N PRO A 152 15.57 42.22 6.58
CA PRO A 152 16.74 43.08 6.37
C PRO A 152 17.21 43.02 4.91
N ALA A 153 17.50 44.18 4.31
CA ALA A 153 17.91 44.27 2.90
C ALA A 153 19.16 43.42 2.56
N SER A 154 20.00 43.11 3.56
CA SER A 154 21.19 42.28 3.42
C SER A 154 20.90 40.79 3.15
N SER A 155 19.72 40.30 3.57
CA SER A 155 19.34 38.88 3.45
C SER A 155 18.75 38.51 2.09
N ALA A 156 18.47 39.51 1.24
CA ALA A 156 17.80 39.31 -0.05
C ALA A 156 18.72 38.76 -1.16
N HIS A 157 20.03 38.68 -0.93
CA HIS A 157 21.03 38.38 -1.96
C HIS A 157 22.07 37.30 -1.61
N HIS A 158 21.83 36.47 -0.59
CA HIS A 158 22.70 35.31 -0.39
C HIS A 158 22.28 34.17 -1.35
N LYS A 159 22.68 34.32 -2.62
CA LYS A 159 22.87 33.18 -3.53
C LYS A 159 24.08 32.41 -2.98
N VAL A 160 23.81 31.33 -2.26
CA VAL A 160 24.81 30.27 -2.03
C VAL A 160 25.03 29.56 -3.35
#